data_AF-A0A543GFK0-F1
#
_entry.id   AF-A0A543GFK0-F1
#
_cell.length_a   1.000
_cell.length_b   1.000
_cell.length_c   1.000
_cell.angle_alpha   90.00
_cell.angle_beta   90.00
_cell.angle_gamma   90.00
#
_symmetry.space_group_name_H-M   'P 1'
#
loop_
_entity.id
_entity.type
_entity.pdbx_description
1 polymer ?
#
loop_
_entity_poly.entity_id
_entity_poly.type
_entity_poly.pdbx_seq_one_letter_code
_entity_poly.pdbx_strand_id
1 'polypeptide(L)'
;MPLARVHDHAVSFDGLGTGAAQSTDAHPGHVEHRLHRRKRWPDPGGPPTVSTLLLVVLVMALGVAAGCAGPSPERGECVLIEGDGVQEQVRAAGCGDAGALRVLEVRSSAEPCHDVPAVTRSHEELGAGQKLCLGPPDADPGSAINTAQVGDCLAPEAGGDLRVRVDCADARAESRVVHRVAGVEAVTADCFAVPGATAEYEWRLKGDGLAALSTDAVSLCLGPARADPASPIELARPGDCVADAGGEAGFRVLECVMPEAEYLVLERIEGLAASVGACEAIPEATGSIRGSAGPGEEFTLCVAAARG
;
A
#
# COMPACT_ATOMS: atom_id res chain seq x y z
N MET A 1 -28.15 6.30 -33.18
CA MET A 1 -28.83 5.04 -32.85
C MET A 1 -28.30 3.99 -33.83
N PRO A 2 -27.55 2.97 -33.37
CA PRO A 2 -28.13 1.85 -32.62
C PRO A 2 -27.34 1.37 -31.37
N LEU A 3 -28.14 1.01 -30.36
CA LEU A 3 -28.11 -0.09 -29.38
C LEU A 3 -26.77 -0.68 -28.88
N ALA A 4 -26.54 -0.42 -27.58
CA ALA A 4 -25.60 -1.10 -26.70
C ALA A 4 -26.02 -2.55 -26.37
N ARG A 5 -25.04 -3.41 -26.12
CA ARG A 5 -25.21 -4.76 -25.57
C ARG A 5 -24.47 -4.81 -24.23
N VAL A 6 -25.22 -4.83 -23.14
CA VAL A 6 -24.71 -5.03 -21.77
C VAL A 6 -24.81 -6.51 -21.45
N HIS A 7 -23.73 -7.10 -20.93
CA HIS A 7 -23.74 -8.45 -20.38
C HIS A 7 -23.76 -8.36 -18.85
N ASP A 8 -24.87 -8.80 -18.27
CA ASP A 8 -25.06 -9.06 -16.84
C ASP A 8 -24.25 -10.30 -16.41
N HIS A 9 -23.48 -10.16 -15.34
CA HIS A 9 -23.05 -11.31 -14.53
C HIS A 9 -23.40 -11.04 -13.07
N ALA A 10 -24.42 -11.76 -12.60
CA ALA A 10 -24.74 -11.95 -11.20
C ALA A 10 -23.95 -13.15 -10.65
N VAL A 11 -23.26 -12.97 -9.52
CA VAL A 11 -22.71 -14.06 -8.72
C VAL A 11 -23.40 -14.01 -7.36
N SER A 12 -24.15 -15.08 -7.06
CA SER A 12 -24.81 -15.30 -5.76
C SER A 12 -23.82 -15.89 -4.76
N PHE A 13 -23.79 -15.36 -3.54
CA PHE A 13 -23.19 -16.00 -2.37
C PHE A 13 -24.30 -16.33 -1.37
N ASP A 14 -24.82 -17.55 -1.47
CA ASP A 14 -25.62 -18.18 -0.41
C ASP A 14 -24.68 -18.99 0.49
N GLY A 15 -24.70 -18.74 1.80
CA GLY A 15 -24.11 -19.68 2.76
C GLY A 15 -23.63 -19.13 4.10
N LEU A 16 -24.47 -18.40 4.83
CA LEU A 16 -24.33 -18.27 6.29
C LEU A 16 -24.77 -19.57 6.96
N GLY A 17 -23.95 -20.11 7.86
CA GLY A 17 -24.26 -21.28 8.67
C GLY A 17 -23.57 -21.24 10.03
N THR A 18 -24.03 -20.36 10.92
CA THR A 18 -23.78 -20.41 12.36
C THR A 18 -24.51 -21.62 12.96
N GLY A 19 -23.84 -22.46 13.74
CA GLY A 19 -24.50 -23.59 14.41
C GLY A 19 -23.62 -24.30 15.43
N ALA A 20 -23.56 -23.74 16.64
CA ALA A 20 -23.19 -24.49 17.83
C ALA A 20 -24.33 -25.49 18.16
N ALA A 21 -24.01 -26.77 18.25
CA ALA A 21 -24.83 -27.75 18.97
C ALA A 21 -23.97 -28.93 19.43
N GLN A 22 -24.02 -29.14 20.73
CA GLN A 22 -23.42 -30.22 21.50
C GLN A 22 -24.01 -31.58 21.12
N SER A 23 -23.21 -32.64 21.28
CA SER A 23 -23.71 -33.96 21.66
C SER A 23 -22.61 -34.74 22.36
N THR A 24 -22.75 -34.79 23.68
CA THR A 24 -22.18 -35.79 24.59
C THR A 24 -22.91 -37.12 24.40
N ASP A 25 -22.15 -38.23 24.45
CA ASP A 25 -22.56 -39.63 24.67
C ASP A 25 -22.27 -40.60 23.51
N ALA A 26 -21.15 -41.33 23.63
CA ALA A 26 -21.13 -42.79 23.49
C ALA A 26 -19.81 -43.38 24.03
N HIS A 27 -19.96 -44.40 24.87
CA HIS A 27 -18.98 -45.03 25.76
C HIS A 27 -17.87 -45.87 25.10
N PRO A 28 -16.83 -46.25 25.88
CA PRO A 28 -15.68 -47.04 25.45
C PRO A 28 -15.99 -48.54 25.46
N GLY A 29 -15.39 -49.28 24.52
CA GLY A 29 -15.47 -50.74 24.44
C GLY A 29 -14.10 -51.39 24.25
N HIS A 30 -13.54 -51.90 25.34
CA HIS A 30 -12.48 -52.91 25.37
C HIS A 30 -12.89 -54.17 24.58
N VAL A 31 -11.97 -54.78 23.83
CA VAL A 31 -11.76 -56.25 23.85
C VAL A 31 -10.27 -56.56 23.67
N GLU A 32 -9.82 -57.45 24.55
CA GLU A 32 -8.47 -57.92 24.77
C GLU A 32 -7.99 -59.03 23.78
N HIS A 33 -6.68 -59.28 23.87
CA HIS A 33 -6.03 -60.59 23.84
C HIS A 33 -6.06 -61.45 22.57
N ARG A 34 -4.85 -61.69 22.02
CA ARG A 34 -4.29 -63.05 21.99
C ARG A 34 -2.76 -63.06 21.96
N LEU A 35 -2.25 -63.89 22.86
CA LEU A 35 -0.87 -64.23 23.18
C LEU A 35 -0.31 -65.34 22.28
N HIS A 36 1.02 -65.52 22.41
CA HIS A 36 1.87 -66.68 22.14
C HIS A 36 2.67 -66.60 20.82
N ARG A 37 3.98 -66.86 20.76
CA ARG A 37 4.81 -67.69 21.65
C ARG A 37 6.32 -67.42 21.44
N ARG A 38 7.02 -67.52 22.58
CA ARG A 38 8.46 -67.54 22.89
C ARG A 38 9.37 -68.36 21.95
N LYS A 39 10.66 -67.98 21.95
CA LYS A 39 11.89 -68.74 22.33
C LYS A 39 13.10 -68.09 21.62
N ARG A 40 14.34 -68.03 22.11
CA ARG A 40 15.05 -68.38 23.35
C ARG A 40 16.47 -67.77 23.17
N TRP A 41 17.05 -67.24 24.25
CA TRP A 41 18.41 -66.67 24.36
C TRP A 41 19.52 -67.73 24.18
N PRO A 42 20.74 -67.33 23.74
CA PRO A 42 21.98 -67.93 24.26
C PRO A 42 22.91 -66.90 24.94
N ASP A 43 23.64 -67.43 25.92
CA ASP A 43 24.48 -66.81 26.96
C ASP A 43 25.70 -65.96 26.54
N PRO A 44 26.29 -65.20 27.50
CA PRO A 44 27.45 -64.33 27.31
C PRO A 44 28.78 -65.07 27.52
N GLY A 45 29.81 -64.75 26.74
CA GLY A 45 31.20 -65.13 27.07
C GLY A 45 32.19 -65.10 25.91
N GLY A 46 33.11 -64.13 25.93
CA GLY A 46 34.42 -64.25 25.24
C GLY A 46 34.98 -62.95 24.66
N PRO A 47 36.29 -62.65 24.78
CA PRO A 47 36.83 -61.29 24.94
C PRO A 47 37.45 -60.70 23.63
N PRO A 48 37.95 -59.44 23.65
CA PRO A 48 37.84 -58.49 22.55
C PRO A 48 39.08 -58.44 21.67
N THR A 49 38.91 -58.26 20.36
CA THR A 49 40.00 -57.77 19.50
C THR A 49 39.46 -57.08 18.25
N VAL A 50 39.88 -55.83 18.10
CA VAL A 50 40.23 -55.18 16.83
C VAL A 50 39.07 -54.70 15.94
N SER A 51 38.77 -53.40 16.07
CA SER A 51 38.57 -52.43 14.95
C SER A 51 37.58 -51.32 15.29
N THR A 52 37.74 -50.68 16.44
CA THR A 52 37.10 -49.40 16.78
C THR A 52 37.91 -48.21 16.24
N LEU A 53 38.35 -48.28 14.98
CA LEU A 53 39.10 -47.19 14.33
C LEU A 53 38.72 -46.95 12.86
N LEU A 54 37.59 -47.52 12.41
CA LEU A 54 37.04 -47.29 11.07
C LEU A 54 35.55 -46.90 11.07
N LEU A 55 35.06 -46.34 12.18
CA LEU A 55 33.70 -45.80 12.28
C LEU A 55 33.64 -44.39 12.92
N VAL A 56 34.76 -43.66 12.89
CA VAL A 56 34.84 -42.23 13.26
C VAL A 56 35.05 -41.34 12.02
N VAL A 57 35.36 -41.92 10.86
CA VAL A 57 35.53 -41.16 9.60
C VAL A 57 34.25 -41.11 8.75
N LEU A 58 33.26 -41.98 8.99
CA LEU A 58 31.99 -41.95 8.24
C LEU A 58 30.83 -41.19 8.94
N VAL A 59 31.04 -40.67 10.15
CA VAL A 59 30.09 -39.74 10.81
C VAL A 59 30.44 -38.28 10.50
N MET A 60 31.62 -38.01 9.92
CA MET A 60 31.97 -36.69 9.36
C MET A 60 31.42 -36.48 7.94
N ALA A 61 30.74 -37.48 7.36
CA ALA A 61 30.14 -37.42 6.02
C ALA A 61 28.61 -37.45 6.03
N LEU A 62 27.96 -37.52 7.20
CA LEU A 62 26.66 -36.91 7.36
C LEU A 62 26.92 -35.49 7.82
N GLY A 63 27.16 -34.63 6.83
CA GLY A 63 27.08 -33.19 7.01
C GLY A 63 25.75 -32.92 7.68
N VAL A 64 25.80 -32.65 8.98
CA VAL A 64 24.84 -31.77 9.62
C VAL A 64 25.03 -30.48 8.84
N ALA A 65 24.26 -30.31 7.78
CA ALA A 65 23.99 -29.00 7.22
C ALA A 65 23.26 -28.26 8.33
N ALA A 66 24.00 -27.81 9.34
CA ALA A 66 23.78 -26.49 9.86
C ALA A 66 23.84 -25.63 8.61
N GLY A 67 22.67 -25.33 8.04
CA GLY A 67 22.56 -24.33 7.00
C GLY A 67 23.22 -23.11 7.61
N CYS A 68 24.43 -22.80 7.15
CA CYS A 68 25.02 -21.52 7.43
C CYS A 68 24.05 -20.55 6.79
N ALA A 69 23.15 -19.97 7.60
CA ALA A 69 22.43 -18.79 7.21
C ALA A 69 23.51 -17.84 6.70
N GLY A 70 23.47 -17.57 5.38
CA GLY A 70 24.36 -16.59 4.80
C GLY A 70 24.17 -15.26 5.52
N PRO A 71 25.11 -14.31 5.36
CA PRO A 71 24.84 -12.96 5.83
C PRO A 71 23.48 -12.50 5.28
N SER A 72 22.66 -11.92 6.16
CA SER A 72 21.39 -11.36 5.74
C SER A 72 21.64 -10.29 4.68
N PRO A 73 20.82 -10.23 3.63
CA PRO A 73 21.06 -9.33 2.52
C PRO A 73 20.97 -7.87 2.96
N GLU A 74 21.89 -7.07 2.45
CA GLU A 74 22.02 -5.66 2.81
C GLU A 74 21.30 -4.74 1.80
N ARG A 75 21.11 -3.48 2.19
CA ARG A 75 20.52 -2.46 1.32
C ARG A 75 21.31 -2.34 0.01
N GLY A 76 20.59 -2.37 -1.11
CA GLY A 76 21.13 -2.27 -2.46
C GLY A 76 21.40 -3.63 -3.12
N GLU A 77 21.46 -4.71 -2.35
CA GLU A 77 21.61 -6.05 -2.90
C GLU A 77 20.32 -6.52 -3.58
N CYS A 78 20.47 -7.43 -4.54
CA CYS A 78 19.35 -8.06 -5.22
C CYS A 78 19.18 -9.50 -4.77
N VAL A 79 17.92 -9.89 -4.62
CA VAL A 79 17.54 -11.17 -4.07
C VAL A 79 16.40 -11.79 -4.87
N LEU A 80 16.28 -13.11 -4.76
CA LEU A 80 15.12 -13.87 -5.19
C LEU A 80 14.45 -14.47 -3.97
N ILE A 81 13.13 -14.41 -3.97
CA ILE A 81 12.30 -15.10 -2.98
C ILE A 81 11.86 -16.40 -3.60
N GLU A 82 12.23 -17.51 -2.97
CA GLU A 82 11.86 -18.86 -3.39
C GLU A 82 11.05 -19.54 -2.30
N GLY A 83 9.95 -20.20 -2.68
CA GLY A 83 9.07 -20.86 -1.73
C GLY A 83 7.63 -20.95 -2.24
N ASP A 84 6.75 -21.46 -1.39
CA ASP A 84 5.33 -21.67 -1.66
C ASP A 84 4.41 -20.67 -0.92
N GLY A 85 4.98 -19.58 -0.40
CA GLY A 85 4.28 -18.56 0.39
C GLY A 85 4.15 -18.89 1.88
N VAL A 86 4.43 -20.13 2.29
CA VAL A 86 4.45 -20.55 3.71
C VAL A 86 5.89 -20.69 4.21
N GLN A 87 6.77 -21.22 3.38
CA GLN A 87 8.21 -21.23 3.63
C GLN A 87 8.95 -20.56 2.48
N GLU A 88 9.05 -19.24 2.58
CA GLU A 88 9.83 -18.43 1.66
C GLU A 88 11.25 -18.24 2.19
N GLN A 89 12.23 -18.37 1.30
CA GLN A 89 13.64 -18.12 1.58
C GLN A 89 14.17 -17.06 0.63
N VAL A 90 15.02 -16.20 1.16
CA VAL A 90 15.71 -15.17 0.40
C VAL A 90 17.08 -15.67 0.01
N ARG A 91 17.39 -15.62 -1.28
CA ARG A 91 18.74 -15.89 -1.78
C ARG A 91 19.28 -14.71 -2.56
N ALA A 92 20.59 -14.52 -2.52
CA ALA A 92 21.27 -13.54 -3.36
C ALA A 92 21.02 -13.85 -4.86
N ALA A 93 20.86 -12.80 -5.64
CA ALA A 93 20.61 -12.85 -7.07
C ALA A 93 21.27 -11.66 -7.80
N GLY A 94 21.44 -11.79 -9.12
CA GLY A 94 21.79 -10.64 -9.94
C GLY A 94 20.58 -9.72 -10.13
N CYS A 95 20.77 -8.40 -10.09
CA CYS A 95 19.67 -7.44 -10.31
C CYS A 95 19.05 -7.51 -11.72
N GLY A 96 19.72 -8.16 -12.68
CA GLY A 96 19.18 -8.43 -14.01
C GLY A 96 18.46 -9.78 -14.15
N ASP A 97 18.44 -10.59 -13.09
CA ASP A 97 17.75 -11.88 -13.10
C ASP A 97 16.24 -11.66 -13.12
N ALA A 98 15.53 -12.50 -13.88
CA ALA A 98 14.08 -12.42 -13.95
C ALA A 98 13.45 -12.64 -12.56
N GLY A 99 12.62 -11.70 -12.12
CA GLY A 99 11.96 -11.75 -10.82
C GLY A 99 12.84 -11.29 -9.63
N ALA A 100 14.07 -10.83 -9.88
CA ALA A 100 14.91 -10.27 -8.82
C ALA A 100 14.24 -9.04 -8.21
N LEU A 101 14.42 -8.87 -6.89
CA LEU A 101 14.01 -7.70 -6.14
C LEU A 101 15.23 -7.07 -5.48
N ARG A 102 15.28 -5.75 -5.41
CA ARG A 102 16.32 -5.03 -4.67
C ARG A 102 15.88 -4.79 -3.23
N VAL A 103 16.81 -4.98 -2.29
CA VAL A 103 16.65 -4.54 -0.91
C VAL A 103 16.74 -3.02 -0.86
N LEU A 104 15.61 -2.36 -0.65
CA LEU A 104 15.54 -0.90 -0.55
C LEU A 104 15.90 -0.43 0.85
N GLU A 105 15.51 -1.22 1.85
CA GLU A 105 15.80 -0.98 3.26
C GLU A 105 15.71 -2.27 4.08
N VAL A 106 16.44 -2.31 5.19
CA VAL A 106 16.36 -3.36 6.20
C VAL A 106 15.89 -2.69 7.49
N ARG A 107 14.81 -3.19 8.08
CA ARG A 107 14.17 -2.61 9.27
C ARG A 107 13.96 -3.66 10.34
N SER A 108 13.62 -3.24 11.56
CA SER A 108 13.14 -4.19 12.56
C SER A 108 11.80 -4.80 12.13
N SER A 109 11.49 -6.01 12.58
CA SER A 109 10.23 -6.69 12.20
C SER A 109 8.96 -5.93 12.63
N ALA A 110 9.05 -5.13 13.69
CA ALA A 110 7.95 -4.30 14.17
C ALA A 110 7.67 -3.08 13.28
N GLU A 111 8.62 -2.65 12.46
CA GLU A 111 8.46 -1.48 11.60
C GLU A 111 7.77 -1.86 10.28
N PRO A 112 6.82 -1.04 9.81
CA PRO A 112 6.21 -1.25 8.51
C PRO A 112 7.20 -0.88 7.40
N CYS A 113 6.93 -1.38 6.19
CA CYS A 113 7.69 -1.00 5.00
C CYS A 113 6.95 -0.01 4.10
N HIS A 114 5.67 0.29 4.34
CA HIS A 114 4.83 1.03 3.38
C HIS A 114 5.30 2.46 3.06
N ASP A 115 6.12 3.05 3.92
CA ASP A 115 6.75 4.37 3.78
C ASP A 115 8.11 4.34 3.08
N VAL A 116 8.67 3.15 2.80
CA VAL A 116 9.92 3.01 2.02
C VAL A 116 9.61 3.28 0.53
N PRO A 117 10.21 4.30 -0.10
CA PRO A 117 9.88 4.64 -1.49
C PRO A 117 10.09 3.46 -2.45
N ALA A 118 9.10 3.20 -3.31
CA ALA A 118 9.11 2.18 -4.37
C ALA A 118 9.19 0.73 -3.87
N VAL A 119 8.98 0.51 -2.58
CA VAL A 119 8.72 -0.83 -2.05
C VAL A 119 7.49 -1.41 -2.73
N THR A 120 7.51 -2.72 -2.95
CA THR A 120 6.36 -3.48 -3.46
C THR A 120 6.13 -4.74 -2.67
N ARG A 121 7.14 -5.18 -1.92
CA ARG A 121 7.09 -6.38 -1.10
C ARG A 121 7.84 -6.19 0.21
N SER A 122 7.35 -6.83 1.28
CA SER A 122 8.15 -7.05 2.48
C SER A 122 8.38 -8.54 2.68
N HIS A 123 9.51 -8.88 3.29
CA HIS A 123 9.84 -10.25 3.66
C HIS A 123 10.42 -10.28 5.07
N GLU A 124 9.92 -11.17 5.91
CA GLU A 124 10.41 -11.39 7.26
C GLU A 124 10.76 -12.87 7.47
N GLU A 125 12.04 -13.13 7.77
CA GLU A 125 12.46 -14.47 8.14
C GLU A 125 12.13 -14.74 9.62
N LEU A 126 11.45 -15.85 9.89
CA LEU A 126 11.02 -16.24 11.24
C LEU A 126 12.22 -16.30 12.19
N GLY A 127 12.17 -15.47 13.24
CA GLY A 127 13.20 -15.44 14.29
C GLY A 127 14.41 -14.55 13.99
N ALA A 128 14.48 -13.92 12.81
CA ALA A 128 15.57 -12.99 12.47
C ALA A 128 15.41 -11.61 13.12
N GLY A 129 14.19 -11.23 13.53
CA GLY A 129 13.89 -9.94 14.16
C GLY A 129 14.01 -8.73 13.23
N GLN A 130 14.20 -8.97 11.93
CA GLN A 130 14.38 -7.97 10.89
C GLN A 130 13.45 -8.27 9.71
N LYS A 131 13.11 -7.23 8.97
CA LYS A 131 12.26 -7.26 7.79
C LYS A 131 12.96 -6.56 6.63
N LEU A 132 12.91 -7.19 5.48
CA LEU A 132 13.41 -6.63 4.23
C LEU A 132 12.29 -5.89 3.52
N CYS A 133 12.53 -4.62 3.17
CA CYS A 133 11.65 -3.85 2.31
C CYS A 133 12.19 -3.93 0.88
N LEU A 134 11.46 -4.59 0.00
CA LEU A 134 11.90 -5.01 -1.32
C LEU A 134 11.10 -4.30 -2.41
N GLY A 135 11.78 -3.93 -3.50
CA GLY A 135 11.15 -3.36 -4.69
C GLY A 135 11.80 -3.81 -5.98
N PRO A 136 11.31 -3.34 -7.14
CA PRO A 136 11.94 -3.60 -8.44
C PRO A 136 13.43 -3.22 -8.44
N PRO A 137 14.29 -3.95 -9.18
CA PRO A 137 15.73 -3.64 -9.23
C PRO A 137 16.04 -2.24 -9.77
N ASP A 138 15.17 -1.71 -10.63
CA ASP A 138 15.23 -0.40 -11.26
C ASP A 138 14.26 0.61 -10.63
N ALA A 139 13.77 0.32 -9.41
CA ALA A 139 12.90 1.19 -8.65
C ALA A 139 13.49 2.60 -8.53
N ASP A 140 12.70 3.60 -8.93
CA ASP A 140 13.01 5.01 -8.74
C ASP A 140 12.22 5.58 -7.54
N PRO A 141 12.90 5.96 -6.43
CA PRO A 141 12.26 6.60 -5.29
C PRO A 141 11.51 7.89 -5.61
N GLY A 142 11.91 8.61 -6.67
CA GLY A 142 11.31 9.88 -7.09
C GLY A 142 9.90 9.71 -7.67
N SER A 143 9.64 8.58 -8.34
CA SER A 143 8.35 8.26 -8.95
C SER A 143 7.48 7.33 -8.09
N ALA A 144 7.96 6.94 -6.91
CA ALA A 144 7.28 6.04 -5.98
C ALA A 144 5.89 6.55 -5.53
N ILE A 145 4.85 5.79 -5.88
CA ILE A 145 3.46 6.15 -5.55
C ILE A 145 3.11 5.99 -4.07
N ASN A 146 3.68 5.00 -3.39
CA ASN A 146 3.38 4.70 -1.99
C ASN A 146 3.79 5.82 -1.02
N THR A 147 4.72 6.68 -1.45
CA THR A 147 5.20 7.84 -0.70
C THR A 147 4.64 9.16 -1.20
N ALA A 148 3.71 9.14 -2.16
CA ALA A 148 3.05 10.35 -2.65
C ALA A 148 2.32 11.09 -1.53
N GLN A 149 2.40 12.41 -1.56
CA GLN A 149 1.82 13.34 -0.60
C GLN A 149 0.74 14.19 -1.24
N VAL A 150 -0.10 14.82 -0.40
CA VAL A 150 -1.06 15.83 -0.87
C VAL A 150 -0.33 16.90 -1.66
N GLY A 151 -0.82 17.17 -2.86
CA GLY A 151 -0.23 18.11 -3.80
C GLY A 151 0.60 17.47 -4.91
N ASP A 152 1.04 16.21 -4.76
CA ASP A 152 1.82 15.51 -5.78
C ASP A 152 0.97 15.17 -7.02
N CYS A 153 1.58 15.26 -8.19
CA CYS A 153 0.94 14.89 -9.45
C CYS A 153 1.30 13.48 -9.88
N LEU A 154 0.31 12.81 -10.46
CA LEU A 154 0.35 11.43 -10.86
C LEU A 154 0.02 11.29 -12.34
N ALA A 155 0.73 10.37 -12.98
CA ALA A 155 0.46 9.93 -14.33
C ALA A 155 0.26 8.41 -14.34
N PRO A 156 -0.52 7.87 -15.30
CA PRO A 156 -0.52 6.44 -15.55
C PRO A 156 0.90 5.99 -15.96
N GLU A 157 1.31 4.85 -15.43
CA GLU A 157 2.50 4.16 -15.90
C GLU A 157 2.27 3.65 -17.33
N ALA A 158 3.31 3.66 -18.15
CA ALA A 158 3.18 3.24 -19.54
C ALA A 158 2.77 1.75 -19.63
N GLY A 159 1.55 1.48 -20.11
CA GLY A 159 1.08 0.13 -20.40
C GLY A 159 0.42 -0.62 -19.23
N GLY A 160 -0.03 0.07 -18.18
CA GLY A 160 -0.76 -0.56 -17.08
C GLY A 160 -1.69 0.38 -16.30
N ASP A 161 -2.36 -0.17 -15.29
CA ASP A 161 -3.27 0.56 -14.39
C ASP A 161 -2.55 1.22 -13.20
N LEU A 162 -1.23 1.03 -13.12
CA LEU A 162 -0.40 1.63 -12.08
C LEU A 162 -0.23 3.14 -12.32
N ARG A 163 -0.03 3.87 -11.22
CA ARG A 163 0.26 5.30 -11.26
C ARG A 163 1.64 5.56 -10.70
N VAL A 164 2.33 6.54 -11.27
CA VAL A 164 3.64 6.99 -10.83
C VAL A 164 3.62 8.48 -10.54
N ARG A 165 4.45 8.92 -9.60
CA ARG A 165 4.68 10.34 -9.33
C ARG A 165 5.44 10.98 -10.49
N VAL A 166 4.97 12.15 -10.90
CA VAL A 166 5.56 12.97 -11.96
C VAL A 166 5.60 14.43 -11.53
N ASP A 167 6.39 15.23 -12.25
CA ASP A 167 6.33 16.68 -12.11
C ASP A 167 4.93 17.17 -12.54
N CYS A 168 4.33 18.10 -11.80
CA CYS A 168 3.00 18.63 -12.12
C CYS A 168 2.96 19.40 -13.45
N ALA A 169 4.09 19.90 -13.93
CA ALA A 169 4.21 20.50 -15.26
C ALA A 169 4.31 19.45 -16.39
N ASP A 170 4.47 18.16 -16.07
CA ASP A 170 4.44 17.08 -17.07
C ASP A 170 3.07 17.08 -17.79
N ALA A 171 3.09 17.00 -19.12
CA ALA A 171 1.88 16.96 -19.93
C ALA A 171 1.05 15.68 -19.69
N ARG A 172 1.65 14.65 -19.11
CA ARG A 172 1.00 13.39 -18.72
C ARG A 172 0.43 13.42 -17.30
N ALA A 173 0.65 14.49 -16.54
CA ALA A 173 0.05 14.63 -15.22
C ALA A 173 -1.47 14.69 -15.39
N GLU A 174 -2.16 13.63 -14.99
CA GLU A 174 -3.61 13.49 -15.13
C GLU A 174 -4.32 13.76 -13.80
N SER A 175 -3.70 13.38 -12.70
CA SER A 175 -4.27 13.52 -11.37
C SER A 175 -3.33 14.19 -10.39
N ARG A 176 -3.90 14.77 -9.34
CA ARG A 176 -3.19 15.29 -8.16
C ARG A 176 -3.72 14.62 -6.91
N VAL A 177 -2.85 14.31 -5.96
CA VAL A 177 -3.26 13.80 -4.65
C VAL A 177 -3.89 14.93 -3.86
N VAL A 178 -5.15 14.78 -3.47
CA VAL A 178 -5.90 15.80 -2.71
C VAL A 178 -6.10 15.38 -1.26
N HIS A 179 -6.04 14.08 -0.98
CA HIS A 179 -6.00 13.53 0.36
C HIS A 179 -5.25 12.20 0.37
N ARG A 180 -4.64 11.87 1.50
CA ARG A 180 -3.84 10.66 1.69
C ARG A 180 -4.18 10.05 3.04
N VAL A 181 -4.46 8.75 3.02
CA VAL A 181 -4.61 7.92 4.21
C VAL A 181 -3.62 6.76 4.10
N ALA A 182 -2.98 6.37 5.20
CA ALA A 182 -1.97 5.31 5.20
C ALA A 182 -2.15 4.36 6.39
N GLY A 183 -1.63 3.14 6.25
CA GLY A 183 -1.74 2.09 7.25
C GLY A 183 -3.15 1.50 7.33
N VAL A 184 -3.55 1.06 8.53
CA VAL A 184 -4.83 0.37 8.77
C VAL A 184 -6.06 1.15 8.31
N GLU A 185 -6.00 2.48 8.36
CA GLU A 185 -7.11 3.37 8.03
C GLU A 185 -7.32 3.54 6.51
N ALA A 186 -6.31 3.20 5.70
CA ALA A 186 -6.38 3.31 4.25
C ALA A 186 -7.49 2.42 3.66
N VAL A 187 -7.73 1.25 4.26
CA VAL A 187 -8.72 0.27 3.78
C VAL A 187 -10.16 0.77 3.88
N THR A 188 -10.40 1.84 4.64
CA THR A 188 -11.73 2.43 4.88
C THR A 188 -11.85 3.88 4.44
N ALA A 189 -10.89 4.38 3.65
CA ALA A 189 -10.92 5.77 3.20
C ALA A 189 -12.16 6.01 2.30
N ASP A 190 -12.98 7.01 2.65
CA ASP A 190 -14.10 7.46 1.81
C ASP A 190 -13.65 8.69 1.02
N CYS A 191 -13.07 8.45 -0.16
CA CYS A 191 -12.63 9.53 -1.03
C CYS A 191 -13.78 10.32 -1.66
N PHE A 192 -15.03 9.81 -1.66
CA PHE A 192 -16.16 10.55 -2.24
C PHE A 192 -16.59 11.73 -1.36
N ALA A 193 -16.33 11.65 -0.06
CA ALA A 193 -16.55 12.76 0.87
C ALA A 193 -15.41 13.79 0.86
N VAL A 194 -14.29 13.52 0.18
CA VAL A 194 -13.13 14.41 0.13
C VAL A 194 -13.34 15.47 -0.94
N PRO A 195 -13.35 16.77 -0.57
CA PRO A 195 -13.57 17.84 -1.54
C PRO A 195 -12.59 17.80 -2.73
N GLY A 196 -13.19 17.68 -3.92
CA GLY A 196 -12.53 17.66 -5.22
C GLY A 196 -11.65 16.44 -5.50
N ALA A 197 -11.86 15.34 -4.76
CA ALA A 197 -11.51 14.03 -5.25
C ALA A 197 -12.53 13.58 -6.31
N THR A 198 -12.02 13.04 -7.42
CA THR A 198 -12.79 12.50 -8.53
C THR A 198 -12.49 11.01 -8.76
N ALA A 199 -11.42 10.50 -8.15
CA ALA A 199 -11.05 9.10 -8.16
C ALA A 199 -10.37 8.70 -6.85
N GLU A 200 -10.34 7.40 -6.60
CA GLU A 200 -9.58 6.78 -5.52
C GLU A 200 -8.50 5.88 -6.12
N TYR A 201 -7.34 5.84 -5.48
CA TYR A 201 -6.27 4.93 -5.82
C TYR A 201 -5.71 4.29 -4.57
N GLU A 202 -5.71 2.96 -4.54
CA GLU A 202 -5.15 2.19 -3.44
C GLU A 202 -3.85 1.53 -3.88
N TRP A 203 -2.78 1.80 -3.13
CA TRP A 203 -1.54 1.05 -3.19
C TRP A 203 -1.48 0.08 -2.01
N ARG A 204 -1.07 -1.17 -2.26
CA ARG A 204 -0.92 -2.20 -1.23
C ARG A 204 0.48 -2.80 -1.24
N LEU A 205 1.09 -2.91 -0.06
CA LEU A 205 2.29 -3.68 0.15
C LEU A 205 1.98 -5.18 0.08
N LYS A 206 2.75 -5.94 -0.70
CA LYS A 206 2.67 -7.41 -0.64
C LYS A 206 3.51 -7.91 0.53
N GLY A 207 2.88 -8.49 1.54
CA GLY A 207 3.58 -9.22 2.60
C GLY A 207 3.54 -10.73 2.39
N ASP A 208 4.39 -11.44 3.12
CA ASP A 208 4.41 -12.90 3.25
C ASP A 208 4.06 -13.33 4.68
N GLY A 209 3.75 -14.62 4.90
CA GLY A 209 3.44 -15.15 6.24
C GLY A 209 2.34 -14.37 6.99
N LEU A 210 2.61 -13.94 8.23
CA LEU A 210 1.69 -13.08 9.01
C LEU A 210 1.59 -11.66 8.44
N ALA A 211 2.59 -11.18 7.71
CA ALA A 211 2.57 -9.88 7.02
C ALA A 211 1.69 -9.91 5.76
N ALA A 212 1.33 -11.08 5.22
CA ALA A 212 0.30 -11.21 4.20
C ALA A 212 -1.11 -10.82 4.70
N LEU A 213 -1.31 -10.79 6.02
CA LEU A 213 -2.50 -10.26 6.68
C LEU A 213 -2.36 -8.76 7.00
N SER A 214 -1.23 -8.13 6.67
CA SER A 214 -1.03 -6.71 6.95
C SER A 214 -1.95 -5.85 6.10
N THR A 215 -2.51 -4.83 6.74
CA THR A 215 -3.30 -3.76 6.11
C THR A 215 -2.40 -2.60 5.72
N ASP A 216 -1.13 -2.87 5.35
CA ASP A 216 -0.16 -1.85 4.96
C ASP A 216 -0.51 -1.35 3.55
N ALA A 217 -1.49 -0.45 3.51
CA ALA A 217 -2.01 0.19 2.32
C ALA A 217 -1.85 1.70 2.41
N VAL A 218 -1.89 2.33 1.25
CA VAL A 218 -1.96 3.79 1.09
C VAL A 218 -3.13 4.05 0.16
N SER A 219 -4.12 4.78 0.64
CA SER A 219 -5.26 5.24 -0.15
C SER A 219 -5.07 6.71 -0.47
N LEU A 220 -5.11 7.01 -1.76
CA LEU A 220 -4.95 8.34 -2.32
C LEU A 220 -6.29 8.76 -2.92
N CYS A 221 -6.86 9.84 -2.39
CA CYS A 221 -7.97 10.50 -3.05
C CYS A 221 -7.37 11.44 -4.10
N LEU A 222 -7.78 11.24 -5.35
CA LEU A 222 -7.20 11.89 -6.52
C LEU A 222 -8.18 12.90 -7.09
N GLY A 223 -7.73 14.13 -7.29
CA GLY A 223 -8.40 15.13 -8.11
C GLY A 223 -7.70 15.30 -9.46
N PRO A 224 -8.21 16.18 -10.35
CA PRO A 224 -7.52 16.51 -11.60
C PRO A 224 -6.16 17.17 -11.33
N ALA A 225 -5.14 16.86 -12.15
CA ALA A 225 -3.79 17.43 -12.01
C ALA A 225 -3.73 18.95 -12.18
N ARG A 226 -4.57 19.45 -13.08
CA ARG A 226 -4.71 20.87 -13.40
C ARG A 226 -6.10 21.31 -12.98
N ALA A 227 -6.20 22.52 -12.43
CA ALA A 227 -7.49 23.17 -12.36
C ALA A 227 -8.01 23.29 -13.79
N ASP A 228 -9.06 22.55 -14.14
CA ASP A 228 -9.72 22.78 -15.42
C ASP A 228 -10.17 24.25 -15.42
N PRO A 229 -9.77 25.08 -16.38
CA PRO A 229 -10.19 26.48 -16.46
C PRO A 229 -11.70 26.66 -16.66
N ALA A 230 -12.43 25.57 -16.92
CA ALA A 230 -13.89 25.47 -16.88
C ALA A 230 -14.43 24.95 -15.53
N SER A 231 -13.57 24.62 -14.56
CA SER A 231 -13.97 24.25 -13.20
C SER A 231 -14.66 25.44 -12.56
N PRO A 232 -15.89 25.25 -12.11
CA PRO A 232 -16.64 26.33 -11.50
C PRO A 232 -16.05 26.58 -10.09
N ILE A 233 -16.21 27.81 -9.59
CA ILE A 233 -15.54 28.26 -8.35
C ILE A 233 -15.86 27.39 -7.12
N GLU A 234 -16.97 26.66 -7.13
CA GLU A 234 -17.36 25.73 -6.09
C GLU A 234 -16.31 24.64 -5.85
N LEU A 235 -15.43 24.37 -6.83
CA LEU A 235 -14.33 23.42 -6.73
C LEU A 235 -12.99 24.04 -6.32
N ALA A 236 -12.92 25.36 -6.13
CA ALA A 236 -11.68 26.06 -5.79
C ALA A 236 -11.14 25.65 -4.41
N ARG A 237 -9.82 25.46 -4.32
CA ARG A 237 -9.09 25.00 -3.13
C ARG A 237 -7.92 25.91 -2.76
N PRO A 238 -7.41 25.84 -1.52
CA PRO A 238 -6.15 26.48 -1.15
C PRO A 238 -5.02 26.12 -2.13
N GLY A 239 -4.34 27.15 -2.63
CA GLY A 239 -3.31 27.05 -3.66
C GLY A 239 -3.81 27.20 -5.10
N ASP A 240 -5.12 27.14 -5.34
CA ASP A 240 -5.68 27.41 -6.66
C ASP A 240 -5.71 28.90 -6.96
N CYS A 241 -5.62 29.25 -8.24
CA CYS A 241 -5.88 30.61 -8.68
C CYS A 241 -7.27 30.74 -9.27
N VAL A 242 -7.89 31.89 -8.99
CA VAL A 242 -9.22 32.23 -9.48
C VAL A 242 -9.20 33.61 -10.12
N ALA A 243 -10.11 33.80 -11.05
CA ALA A 243 -10.30 35.05 -11.75
C ALA A 243 -11.80 35.29 -11.94
N ASP A 244 -12.17 36.56 -12.03
CA ASP A 244 -13.50 36.95 -12.45
C ASP A 244 -13.77 36.39 -13.87
N ALA A 245 -14.81 35.57 -13.99
CA ALA A 245 -15.22 34.97 -15.25
C ALA A 245 -16.20 35.88 -16.03
N GLY A 246 -16.70 36.93 -15.40
CA GLY A 246 -17.75 37.81 -15.89
C GLY A 246 -19.13 37.16 -15.91
N GLY A 247 -20.18 37.98 -15.72
CA GLY A 247 -21.57 37.54 -15.80
C GLY A 247 -22.05 36.74 -14.59
N GLU A 248 -23.04 35.85 -14.79
CA GLU A 248 -23.65 35.05 -13.69
C GLU A 248 -22.73 33.96 -13.15
N ALA A 249 -21.65 33.62 -13.88
CA ALA A 249 -20.66 32.63 -13.43
C ALA A 249 -19.79 33.15 -12.27
N GLY A 250 -19.68 34.49 -12.11
CA GLY A 250 -18.88 35.12 -11.06
C GLY A 250 -17.38 34.86 -11.23
N PHE A 251 -16.91 33.73 -10.74
CA PHE A 251 -15.49 33.38 -10.73
C PHE A 251 -15.27 31.95 -11.27
N ARG A 252 -14.07 31.70 -11.78
CA ARG A 252 -13.65 30.38 -12.22
C ARG A 252 -12.28 30.04 -11.67
N VAL A 253 -11.99 28.75 -11.53
CA VAL A 253 -10.65 28.26 -11.20
C VAL A 253 -9.80 28.23 -12.45
N LEU A 254 -8.51 28.52 -12.33
CA LEU A 254 -7.53 28.45 -13.43
C LEU A 254 -6.13 28.19 -12.88
N GLU A 255 -5.19 27.93 -13.80
CA GLU A 255 -3.78 27.82 -13.43
C GLU A 255 -3.19 29.18 -13.05
N CYS A 256 -2.42 29.22 -11.96
CA CYS A 256 -1.81 30.45 -11.45
C CYS A 256 -0.82 31.14 -12.39
N VAL A 257 -0.30 30.41 -13.39
CA VAL A 257 0.62 30.96 -14.38
C VAL A 257 -0.10 31.76 -15.49
N MET A 258 -1.43 31.68 -15.54
CA MET A 258 -2.21 32.39 -16.54
C MET A 258 -2.20 33.89 -16.22
N PRO A 259 -2.05 34.76 -17.22
CA PRO A 259 -2.00 36.21 -17.00
C PRO A 259 -3.32 36.78 -16.46
N GLU A 260 -4.43 36.06 -16.64
CA GLU A 260 -5.73 36.40 -16.05
C GLU A 260 -5.90 35.94 -14.59
N ALA A 261 -4.95 35.22 -13.98
CA ALA A 261 -5.04 34.85 -12.57
C ALA A 261 -5.01 36.09 -11.69
N GLU A 262 -6.14 36.41 -11.05
CA GLU A 262 -6.25 37.61 -10.21
C GLU A 262 -5.98 37.30 -8.74
N TYR A 263 -6.45 36.14 -8.27
CA TYR A 263 -6.44 35.79 -6.85
C TYR A 263 -5.88 34.40 -6.63
N LEU A 264 -5.05 34.24 -5.59
CA LEU A 264 -4.65 32.97 -5.01
C LEU A 264 -5.57 32.65 -3.83
N VAL A 265 -6.18 31.47 -3.83
CA VAL A 265 -6.96 30.97 -2.71
C VAL A 265 -5.99 30.53 -1.61
N LEU A 266 -6.09 31.14 -0.43
CA LEU A 266 -5.28 30.80 0.74
C LEU A 266 -6.00 29.78 1.63
N GLU A 267 -7.31 29.94 1.78
CA GLU A 267 -8.12 29.06 2.61
C GLU A 267 -9.56 28.99 2.07
N ARG A 268 -10.25 27.89 2.36
CA ARG A 268 -11.67 27.70 2.05
C ARG A 268 -12.42 27.33 3.32
N ILE A 269 -13.45 28.09 3.62
CA ILE A 269 -14.25 27.98 4.84
C ILE A 269 -15.68 27.60 4.43
N GLU A 270 -16.18 26.50 4.98
CA GLU A 270 -17.48 25.91 4.64
C GLU A 270 -18.56 26.21 5.69
N GLY A 271 -19.82 26.22 5.25
CA GLY A 271 -20.99 26.22 6.11
C GLY A 271 -21.18 27.50 6.93
N LEU A 272 -21.74 27.38 8.14
CA LEU A 272 -22.03 28.52 9.03
C LEU A 272 -20.79 29.35 9.42
N ALA A 273 -19.59 28.78 9.27
CA ALA A 273 -18.33 29.48 9.50
C ALA A 273 -17.98 30.45 8.35
N ALA A 274 -18.61 30.31 7.18
CA ALA A 274 -18.46 31.18 6.00
C ALA A 274 -19.12 32.57 6.18
N SER A 275 -19.01 33.12 7.39
CA SER A 275 -19.61 34.40 7.79
C SER A 275 -18.73 35.61 7.43
N VAL A 276 -19.23 36.82 7.70
CA VAL A 276 -18.47 38.07 7.53
C VAL A 276 -17.29 38.05 8.52
N GLY A 277 -16.07 38.18 8.01
CA GLY A 277 -14.84 38.20 8.82
C GLY A 277 -14.12 36.85 8.94
N ALA A 278 -14.62 35.78 8.31
CA ALA A 278 -14.00 34.46 8.37
C ALA A 278 -12.51 34.46 7.92
N CYS A 279 -12.15 35.38 7.03
CA CYS A 279 -10.80 35.51 6.51
C CYS A 279 -9.89 36.45 7.31
N GLU A 280 -10.38 37.15 8.33
CA GLU A 280 -9.55 38.10 9.11
C GLU A 280 -8.44 37.41 9.90
N ALA A 281 -8.66 36.15 10.28
CA ALA A 281 -7.66 35.34 10.98
C ALA A 281 -6.65 34.68 10.04
N ILE A 282 -6.87 34.73 8.71
CA ILE A 282 -6.03 34.05 7.73
C ILE A 282 -4.87 34.95 7.34
N PRO A 283 -3.62 34.57 7.64
CA PRO A 283 -2.45 35.36 7.28
C PRO A 283 -2.41 35.63 5.77
N GLU A 284 -2.04 36.86 5.40
CA GLU A 284 -1.90 37.29 4.00
C GLU A 284 -3.19 37.41 3.20
N ALA A 285 -4.35 37.03 3.76
CA ALA A 285 -5.64 37.23 3.10
C ALA A 285 -5.93 38.73 2.95
N THR A 286 -6.15 39.17 1.71
CA THR A 286 -6.50 40.55 1.38
C THR A 286 -7.98 40.70 1.02
N GLY A 287 -8.70 39.60 0.86
CA GLY A 287 -10.12 39.60 0.53
C GLY A 287 -10.80 38.26 0.74
N SER A 288 -12.08 38.23 0.41
CA SER A 288 -12.90 37.03 0.49
C SER A 288 -13.83 36.93 -0.72
N ILE A 289 -13.93 35.75 -1.32
CA ILE A 289 -14.91 35.44 -2.37
C ILE A 289 -15.95 34.49 -1.79
N ARG A 290 -17.23 34.79 -1.94
CA ARG A 290 -18.32 33.91 -1.49
C ARG A 290 -18.95 33.18 -2.66
N GLY A 291 -19.33 31.95 -2.42
CA GLY A 291 -20.12 31.16 -3.36
C GLY A 291 -21.03 30.18 -2.65
N SER A 292 -21.79 29.43 -3.44
CA SER A 292 -22.67 28.38 -2.96
C SER A 292 -22.54 27.16 -3.86
N ALA A 293 -22.29 25.98 -3.28
CA ALA A 293 -22.26 24.70 -4.00
C ALA A 293 -23.66 24.08 -4.15
N GLY A 294 -24.66 24.64 -3.48
CA GLY A 294 -26.02 24.16 -3.46
C GLY A 294 -26.83 24.75 -2.31
N PRO A 295 -28.13 24.41 -2.20
CA PRO A 295 -28.99 24.90 -1.13
C PRO A 295 -28.46 24.53 0.27
N GLY A 296 -27.98 25.53 1.01
CA GLY A 296 -27.42 25.35 2.36
C GLY A 296 -25.92 25.02 2.38
N GLU A 297 -25.27 24.94 1.22
CA GLU A 297 -23.82 24.72 1.09
C GLU A 297 -23.16 26.02 0.66
N GLU A 298 -22.97 26.93 1.62
CA GLU A 298 -22.26 28.19 1.41
C GLU A 298 -20.78 28.04 1.75
N PHE A 299 -19.93 28.70 0.98
CA PHE A 299 -18.49 28.74 1.22
C PHE A 299 -17.92 30.15 1.09
N THR A 300 -16.82 30.38 1.77
CA THR A 300 -15.98 31.57 1.63
C THR A 300 -14.55 31.16 1.31
N LEU A 301 -14.02 31.67 0.21
CA LEU A 301 -12.59 31.57 -0.14
C LEU A 301 -11.88 32.80 0.40
N CYS A 302 -10.86 32.59 1.23
CA CYS A 302 -9.94 33.63 1.66
C CYS A 302 -8.84 33.76 0.63
N VAL A 303 -8.67 34.96 0.07
CA VAL A 303 -7.81 35.15 -1.10
C VAL A 303 -6.79 36.25 -0.90
N ALA A 304 -5.66 36.10 -1.59
CA ALA A 304 -4.66 37.15 -1.81
C ALA A 304 -4.51 37.43 -3.30
N ALA A 305 -3.87 38.56 -3.66
CA ALA A 305 -3.51 38.81 -5.05
C ALA A 305 -2.59 37.69 -5.58
N ALA A 306 -2.90 37.13 -6.75
CA ALA A 306 -2.02 36.18 -7.41
C ALA A 306 -0.73 36.90 -7.83
N ARG A 307 0.42 36.30 -7.54
CA ARG A 307 1.72 36.82 -8.02
C ARG A 307 1.91 36.32 -9.44
N GLY A 308 1.58 37.16 -10.41
CA GLY A 308 1.86 36.94 -11.83
C GLY A 308 3.36 36.89 -12.15
#